data_AF-A0A813ERM7-F1
#
_entry.id   AF-A0A813ERM7-F1
#
_cell.length_a   1.000
_cell.length_b   1.000
_cell.length_c   1.000
_cell.angle_alpha   90.00
_cell.angle_beta   90.00
_cell.angle_gamma   90.00
#
_symmetry.space_group_name_H-M   'P 1'
#
loop_
_entity.id
_entity.type
_entity.pdbx_description
1 polymer ?
#
loop_
_entity_poly.entity_id
_entity_poly.type
_entity_poly.pdbx_seq_one_letter_code
_entity_poly.pdbx_strand_id
1 'polypeptide(L)'
;MAKAERLANEESSLGLSWPENQAEQQQQQQQQQQPQQQQQHQQQQQQQPRRVLFLGGGETTYQWGSFTVRGRQMARGLRALGLDARAWNSPCEAWCQLGRQQGAGGWVPTSFVHVKYVCECAVALFPSSVHVHDPVDIFRVSSAPLVDAVLVQTSLARADLLEHPPLQPLLRSERFSVHWLPIHHSNTHGLRIDPEQPVTRVGVHTVHQDVELEALISGILESLESVEGSPSGEGAAEQQQQQRRQPQQQQTPEFVHLDPSKLFEWAEGKVASPQQTDAVYQQLATLQTGAVRQSGCMSDWWFCSRWKTGQRLVNLLSVGVPTLVWGDAQGHQDVVQGLWPPPEEEEASLSNRNNNQEGQAPGRSHYPEQLVVSDSTARSALEALLSNTSLRQEAAAQGL
;
A
#
# COMPACT_ATOMS: atom_id res chain seq x y z
N MET A 1 -69.50 70.44 -43.85
CA MET A 1 -68.80 70.00 -42.63
C MET A 1 -69.64 68.97 -41.87
N ALA A 2 -69.84 67.76 -42.42
CA ALA A 2 -70.66 66.71 -41.78
C ALA A 2 -70.38 65.28 -42.29
N LYS A 3 -69.14 64.96 -42.72
CA LYS A 3 -68.85 63.62 -43.27
C LYS A 3 -67.38 63.19 -43.15
N ALA A 4 -66.71 63.54 -42.04
CA ALA A 4 -65.31 63.18 -41.82
C ALA A 4 -64.97 62.70 -40.39
N GLU A 5 -65.95 62.36 -39.55
CA GLU A 5 -65.74 61.96 -38.15
C GLU A 5 -66.34 60.58 -37.81
N ARG A 6 -66.46 59.67 -38.79
CA ARG A 6 -67.08 58.35 -38.57
C ARG A 6 -66.24 57.13 -38.96
N LEU A 7 -64.94 57.30 -39.18
CA LEU A 7 -64.03 56.19 -39.52
C LEU A 7 -62.85 56.01 -38.55
N ALA A 8 -62.81 56.72 -37.43
CA ALA A 8 -61.72 56.61 -36.45
C ALA A 8 -62.06 55.77 -35.21
N ASN A 9 -63.25 55.16 -35.13
CA ASN A 9 -63.72 54.48 -33.90
C ASN A 9 -64.04 52.98 -34.04
N GLU A 10 -63.68 52.33 -35.16
CA GLU A 10 -63.93 50.89 -35.34
C GLU A 10 -62.68 49.99 -35.36
N GLU A 11 -61.47 50.53 -35.13
CA GLU A 11 -60.25 49.71 -35.01
C GLU A 11 -59.79 49.42 -33.57
N SER A 12 -60.57 49.82 -32.55
CA SER A 12 -60.23 49.61 -31.13
C SER A 12 -60.92 48.41 -30.49
N SER A 13 -61.48 47.48 -31.28
CA SER A 13 -62.19 46.29 -30.75
C SER A 13 -61.63 44.94 -31.19
N LEU A 14 -60.61 44.91 -32.04
CA LEU A 14 -59.85 43.69 -32.31
C LEU A 14 -58.67 43.64 -31.34
N GLY A 15 -58.95 43.13 -30.14
CA GLY A 15 -57.96 42.79 -29.11
C GLY A 15 -56.99 41.71 -29.58
N LEU A 16 -56.10 42.07 -30.50
CA LEU A 16 -54.93 41.30 -30.88
C LEU A 16 -53.87 41.58 -29.80
N SER A 17 -54.01 40.88 -28.66
CA SER A 17 -52.94 40.77 -27.68
C SER A 17 -51.78 40.06 -28.37
N TRP A 18 -50.68 40.79 -28.60
CA TRP A 18 -49.47 40.25 -29.20
C TRP A 18 -48.93 39.06 -28.38
N PRO A 19 -48.44 37.98 -29.02
CA PRO A 19 -48.01 36.74 -28.37
C PRO A 19 -46.69 36.85 -27.55
N GLU A 20 -46.14 38.05 -27.35
CA GLU A 20 -44.89 38.28 -26.62
C GLU A 20 -44.95 37.76 -25.16
N ASN A 21 -46.11 37.86 -24.50
CA ASN A 21 -46.26 37.34 -23.13
C ASN A 21 -46.28 35.81 -23.02
N GLN A 22 -46.52 35.06 -24.11
CA GLN A 22 -46.54 33.59 -24.05
C GLN A 22 -45.13 32.98 -24.10
N ALA A 23 -44.21 33.64 -24.82
CA ALA A 23 -42.82 33.18 -24.90
C ALA A 23 -42.08 33.35 -23.56
N GLU A 24 -42.27 34.50 -22.89
CA GLU A 24 -41.67 34.74 -21.57
C GLU A 24 -42.24 33.80 -20.48
N GLN A 25 -43.55 33.50 -20.53
CA GLN A 25 -44.15 32.52 -19.62
C GLN A 25 -43.64 31.10 -19.86
N GLN A 26 -43.46 30.68 -21.12
CA GLN A 26 -42.87 29.37 -21.41
C GLN A 26 -41.41 29.28 -20.97
N GLN A 27 -40.63 30.36 -21.14
CA GLN A 27 -39.23 30.38 -20.75
C GLN A 27 -39.05 30.38 -19.22
N GLN A 28 -39.91 31.08 -18.47
CA GLN A 28 -39.95 31.01 -17.00
C GLN A 28 -40.40 29.63 -16.49
N GLN A 29 -41.39 28.98 -17.14
CA GLN A 29 -41.78 27.62 -16.78
C GLN A 29 -40.66 26.60 -17.04
N GLN A 30 -39.90 26.74 -18.13
CA GLN A 30 -38.76 25.85 -18.40
C GLN A 30 -37.62 26.04 -17.39
N GLN A 31 -37.33 27.27 -16.96
CA GLN A 31 -36.29 27.53 -15.95
C GLN A 31 -36.68 26.99 -14.56
N GLN A 32 -37.98 26.95 -14.21
CA GLN A 32 -38.43 26.38 -12.94
C GLN A 32 -38.46 24.83 -12.92
N GLN A 33 -38.55 24.16 -14.07
CA GLN A 33 -38.63 22.70 -14.14
C GLN A 33 -37.25 22.00 -14.14
N GLN A 34 -36.17 22.67 -14.56
CA GLN A 34 -34.83 22.07 -14.58
C GLN A 34 -34.30 21.59 -13.20
N PRO A 35 -34.46 22.35 -12.09
CA PRO A 35 -33.94 21.92 -10.79
C PRO A 35 -34.65 20.67 -10.24
N GLN A 36 -35.96 20.54 -10.48
CA GLN A 36 -36.75 19.40 -10.00
C GLN A 36 -36.37 18.10 -10.72
N GLN A 37 -36.13 18.15 -12.04
CA GLN A 37 -35.68 16.97 -12.77
C GLN A 37 -34.28 16.53 -12.34
N GLN A 38 -33.35 17.47 -12.09
CA GLN A 38 -32.03 17.13 -11.55
C GLN A 38 -32.09 16.52 -10.15
N GLN A 39 -32.94 17.03 -9.25
CA GLN A 39 -33.11 16.46 -7.92
C GLN A 39 -33.72 15.04 -7.95
N GLN A 40 -34.72 14.79 -8.79
CA GLN A 40 -35.29 13.45 -8.94
C GLN A 40 -34.26 12.46 -9.51
N HIS A 41 -33.43 12.90 -10.46
CA HIS A 41 -32.38 12.04 -11.03
C HIS A 41 -31.30 11.70 -9.99
N GLN A 42 -30.90 12.66 -9.14
CA GLN A 42 -29.95 12.41 -8.04
C GLN A 42 -30.54 11.48 -6.97
N GLN A 43 -31.81 11.63 -6.61
CA GLN A 43 -32.47 10.74 -5.63
C GLN A 43 -32.64 9.31 -6.17
N GLN A 44 -32.98 9.14 -7.45
CA GLN A 44 -33.04 7.80 -8.06
C GLN A 44 -31.66 7.14 -8.15
N GLN A 45 -30.60 7.90 -8.42
CA GLN A 45 -29.23 7.35 -8.41
C GLN A 45 -28.79 6.91 -7.01
N GLN A 46 -29.27 7.55 -5.94
CA GLN A 46 -28.98 7.12 -4.56
C GLN A 46 -29.67 5.80 -4.16
N GLN A 47 -30.72 5.37 -4.88
CA GLN A 47 -31.46 4.15 -4.56
C GLN A 47 -30.93 2.89 -5.26
N GLN A 48 -30.00 3.02 -6.23
CA GLN A 48 -29.43 1.82 -6.83
C GLN A 48 -28.49 1.11 -5.84
N PRO A 49 -28.60 -0.23 -5.70
CA PRO A 49 -27.70 -0.98 -4.84
C PRO A 49 -26.28 -0.79 -5.34
N ARG A 50 -25.37 -0.43 -4.42
CA ARG A 50 -23.95 -0.32 -4.72
C ARG A 50 -23.41 -1.69 -5.09
N ARG A 51 -22.88 -1.80 -6.31
CA ARG A 51 -22.36 -3.05 -6.89
C ARG A 51 -20.86 -2.92 -7.04
N VAL A 52 -20.11 -3.74 -6.33
CA VAL A 52 -18.64 -3.67 -6.29
C VAL A 52 -18.04 -4.91 -6.95
N LEU A 53 -17.18 -4.73 -7.94
CA LEU A 53 -16.43 -5.83 -8.55
C LEU A 53 -14.94 -5.72 -8.22
N PHE A 54 -14.40 -6.77 -7.62
CA PHE A 54 -12.97 -6.98 -7.51
C PHE A 54 -12.47 -7.76 -8.72
N LEU A 55 -11.48 -7.23 -9.44
CA LEU A 55 -10.79 -7.92 -10.54
C LEU A 55 -9.32 -7.50 -10.57
N GLY A 56 -8.45 -8.28 -11.19
CA GLY A 56 -7.09 -7.86 -11.50
C GLY A 56 -6.96 -7.58 -13.00
N GLY A 57 -6.07 -6.67 -13.39
CA GLY A 57 -5.71 -6.46 -14.80
C GLY A 57 -4.83 -7.58 -15.37
N GLY A 58 -4.79 -7.68 -16.70
CA GLY A 58 -3.93 -8.62 -17.45
C GLY A 58 -4.31 -10.09 -17.28
N GLU A 59 -3.32 -10.99 -17.42
CA GLU A 59 -3.45 -12.44 -17.25
C GLU A 59 -3.54 -12.89 -15.78
N THR A 60 -4.17 -12.08 -14.92
CA THR A 60 -4.39 -12.48 -13.53
C THR A 60 -5.30 -13.72 -13.49
N THR A 61 -4.76 -14.84 -13.00
CA THR A 61 -5.49 -16.10 -12.87
C THR A 61 -5.66 -16.48 -11.40
N TYR A 62 -6.47 -17.50 -11.13
CA TYR A 62 -6.64 -18.10 -9.80
C TYR A 62 -5.32 -18.57 -9.17
N GLN A 63 -4.26 -18.77 -9.97
CA GLN A 63 -2.94 -19.19 -9.49
C GLN A 63 -2.21 -18.05 -8.74
N TRP A 64 -2.67 -16.81 -8.90
CA TRP A 64 -2.10 -15.67 -8.22
C TRP A 64 -2.81 -15.50 -6.88
N GLY A 65 -2.21 -16.12 -5.85
CA GLY A 65 -2.81 -16.25 -4.51
C GLY A 65 -3.13 -14.91 -3.85
N SER A 66 -2.27 -13.90 -3.99
CA SER A 66 -2.46 -12.58 -3.36
C SER A 66 -3.72 -11.88 -3.87
N PHE A 67 -3.98 -11.95 -5.17
CA PHE A 67 -5.19 -11.43 -5.82
C PHE A 67 -6.46 -12.16 -5.36
N THR A 68 -6.44 -13.49 -5.52
CA THR A 68 -7.62 -14.34 -5.32
C THR A 68 -8.08 -14.31 -3.88
N VAL A 69 -7.15 -14.28 -2.93
CA VAL A 69 -7.47 -14.21 -1.50
C VAL A 69 -8.02 -12.82 -1.14
N ARG A 70 -7.31 -11.76 -1.51
CA ARG A 70 -7.69 -10.38 -1.13
C ARG A 70 -9.04 -9.96 -1.71
N GLY A 71 -9.23 -10.13 -3.02
CA GLY A 71 -10.49 -9.78 -3.69
C GLY A 71 -11.69 -10.56 -3.14
N ARG A 72 -11.53 -11.87 -2.88
CA ARG A 72 -12.61 -12.71 -2.34
C ARG A 72 -12.95 -12.37 -0.88
N GLN A 73 -11.93 -12.14 -0.05
CA GLN A 73 -12.12 -11.78 1.35
C GLN A 73 -12.81 -10.42 1.49
N MET A 74 -12.34 -9.41 0.75
CA MET A 74 -12.99 -8.09 0.74
C MET A 74 -14.42 -8.15 0.22
N ALA A 75 -14.66 -8.85 -0.90
CA ALA A 75 -16.01 -9.02 -1.41
C ALA A 75 -16.93 -9.73 -0.40
N ARG A 76 -16.42 -10.73 0.34
CA ARG A 76 -17.16 -11.39 1.43
C ARG A 76 -17.49 -10.43 2.56
N GLY A 77 -16.52 -9.63 3.00
CA GLY A 77 -16.73 -8.60 4.03
C GLY A 77 -17.78 -7.58 3.63
N LEU A 78 -17.71 -7.05 2.41
CA LEU A 78 -18.70 -6.10 1.90
C LEU A 78 -20.11 -6.72 1.80
N ARG A 79 -20.23 -8.00 1.41
CA ARG A 79 -21.52 -8.70 1.44
C ARG A 79 -22.07 -8.86 2.86
N ALA A 80 -21.22 -9.10 3.86
CA ALA A 80 -21.64 -9.13 5.25
C ALA A 80 -22.17 -7.76 5.75
N LEU A 81 -21.76 -6.67 5.10
CA LEU A 81 -22.26 -5.31 5.32
C LEU A 81 -23.48 -4.95 4.45
N GLY A 82 -24.07 -5.92 3.73
CA GLY A 82 -25.26 -5.71 2.91
C GLY A 82 -25.00 -5.12 1.51
N LEU A 83 -23.75 -5.08 1.05
CA LEU A 83 -23.39 -4.61 -0.30
C LEU A 83 -23.35 -5.77 -1.30
N ASP A 84 -23.71 -5.50 -2.57
CA ASP A 84 -23.58 -6.48 -3.65
C ASP A 84 -22.15 -6.46 -4.19
N ALA A 85 -21.26 -7.24 -3.57
CA ALA A 85 -19.85 -7.32 -3.96
C ALA A 85 -19.49 -8.69 -4.53
N ARG A 86 -18.71 -8.72 -5.62
CA ARG A 86 -18.25 -9.94 -6.32
C ARG A 86 -16.76 -9.87 -6.63
N ALA A 87 -16.14 -11.04 -6.83
CA ALA A 87 -14.73 -11.13 -7.24
C ALA A 87 -14.61 -11.98 -8.50
N TRP A 88 -13.89 -11.48 -9.51
CA TRP A 88 -13.67 -12.15 -10.79
C TRP A 88 -12.27 -12.79 -10.82
N ASN A 89 -12.17 -14.12 -10.81
CA ASN A 89 -10.87 -14.81 -10.67
C ASN A 89 -10.24 -15.28 -12.00
N SER A 90 -10.59 -14.62 -13.10
CA SER A 90 -10.09 -14.95 -14.44
C SER A 90 -9.51 -13.67 -15.07
N PRO A 91 -8.81 -13.77 -16.22
CA PRO A 91 -8.28 -12.59 -16.90
C PRO A 91 -9.36 -11.53 -17.11
N CYS A 92 -8.99 -10.26 -16.96
CA CYS A 92 -9.96 -9.17 -17.01
C CYS A 92 -10.66 -9.04 -18.36
N GLU A 93 -9.97 -9.41 -19.44
CA GLU A 93 -10.49 -9.42 -20.79
C GLU A 93 -11.73 -10.30 -20.92
N ALA A 94 -11.73 -11.47 -20.28
CA ALA A 94 -12.88 -12.37 -20.27
C ALA A 94 -14.10 -11.72 -19.59
N TRP A 95 -13.88 -10.98 -18.49
CA TRP A 95 -14.95 -10.21 -17.87
C TRP A 95 -15.43 -9.06 -18.77
N CYS A 96 -14.51 -8.30 -19.35
CA CYS A 96 -14.82 -7.18 -20.26
C CYS A 96 -15.62 -7.65 -21.48
N GLN A 97 -15.31 -8.83 -22.05
CA GLN A 97 -16.09 -9.42 -23.14
C GLN A 97 -17.52 -9.73 -22.72
N LEU A 98 -17.72 -10.33 -21.53
CA LEU A 98 -19.05 -10.56 -20.96
C LEU A 98 -19.79 -9.24 -20.69
N GLY A 99 -19.09 -8.23 -20.16
CA GLY A 99 -19.64 -6.91 -19.88
C GLY A 99 -20.14 -6.21 -21.16
N ARG A 100 -19.41 -6.33 -22.27
CA ARG A 100 -19.86 -5.84 -23.59
C ARG A 100 -21.13 -6.54 -24.07
N GLN A 101 -21.23 -7.85 -23.86
CA GLN A 101 -22.35 -8.65 -24.35
C GLN A 101 -23.63 -8.43 -23.53
N GLN A 102 -23.53 -8.16 -22.22
CA GLN A 102 -24.68 -8.11 -21.31
C GLN A 102 -25.36 -6.73 -21.19
N GLY A 103 -25.01 -5.78 -22.07
CA GLY A 103 -25.23 -4.32 -21.99
C GLY A 103 -26.64 -3.73 -21.76
N ALA A 104 -27.64 -4.45 -21.25
CA ALA A 104 -28.91 -3.86 -20.81
C ALA A 104 -29.69 -4.65 -19.73
N GLY A 105 -29.24 -5.84 -19.31
CA GLY A 105 -29.94 -6.65 -18.29
C GLY A 105 -29.05 -7.38 -17.29
N GLY A 106 -27.73 -7.28 -17.43
CA GLY A 106 -26.75 -7.94 -16.56
C GLY A 106 -26.41 -7.16 -15.30
N TRP A 107 -25.72 -7.82 -14.38
CA TRP A 107 -25.13 -7.20 -13.20
C TRP A 107 -23.98 -6.27 -13.61
N VAL A 108 -24.19 -4.95 -13.54
CA VAL A 108 -23.19 -3.93 -13.89
C VAL A 108 -22.59 -3.32 -12.62
N PRO A 109 -21.28 -3.39 -12.39
CA PRO A 109 -20.66 -2.75 -11.23
C PRO A 109 -20.85 -1.24 -11.27
N THR A 110 -21.14 -0.62 -10.12
CA THR A 110 -21.03 0.83 -9.94
C THR A 110 -19.61 1.21 -9.52
N SER A 111 -18.84 0.24 -9.05
CA SER A 111 -17.46 0.43 -8.60
C SER A 111 -16.61 -0.79 -8.93
N PHE A 112 -15.39 -0.54 -9.42
CA PHE A 112 -14.37 -1.52 -9.70
C PHE A 112 -13.21 -1.34 -8.73
N VAL A 113 -12.78 -2.43 -8.11
CA VAL A 113 -11.53 -2.49 -7.35
C VAL A 113 -10.55 -3.34 -8.15
N HIS A 114 -9.60 -2.66 -8.78
CA HIS A 114 -8.53 -3.24 -9.58
C HIS A 114 -7.40 -3.70 -8.67
N VAL A 115 -7.29 -5.00 -8.43
CA VAL A 115 -6.30 -5.57 -7.53
C VAL A 115 -5.04 -5.91 -8.31
N LYS A 116 -3.87 -5.50 -7.82
CA LYS A 116 -2.53 -5.64 -8.44
C LYS A 116 -2.35 -4.80 -9.69
N TYR A 117 -3.11 -5.05 -10.75
CA TYR A 117 -3.04 -4.27 -12.00
C TYR A 117 -4.38 -3.61 -12.32
N VAL A 118 -4.33 -2.43 -12.93
CA VAL A 118 -5.50 -1.75 -13.47
C VAL A 118 -5.97 -2.44 -14.74
N CYS A 119 -7.26 -2.76 -14.80
CA CYS A 119 -7.90 -3.28 -15.99
C CYS A 119 -8.35 -2.12 -16.89
N GLU A 120 -7.54 -1.79 -17.88
CA GLU A 120 -7.81 -0.71 -18.84
C GLU A 120 -9.10 -0.95 -19.64
N CYS A 121 -9.42 -2.21 -19.99
CA CYS A 121 -10.66 -2.50 -20.70
C CYS A 121 -11.91 -2.20 -19.86
N ALA A 122 -11.86 -2.38 -18.54
CA ALA A 122 -12.97 -2.06 -17.65
C ALA A 122 -13.11 -0.54 -17.51
N VAL A 123 -11.99 0.19 -17.38
CA VAL A 123 -11.98 1.67 -17.36
C VAL A 123 -12.60 2.23 -18.65
N ALA A 124 -12.20 1.70 -19.81
CA ALA A 124 -12.73 2.14 -21.10
C ALA A 124 -14.21 1.80 -21.32
N LEU A 125 -14.66 0.63 -20.82
CA LEU A 125 -16.05 0.18 -21.00
C LEU A 125 -17.03 0.82 -20.02
N PHE A 126 -16.56 1.19 -18.84
CA PHE A 126 -17.42 1.67 -17.75
C PHE A 126 -16.92 3.01 -17.17
N PRO A 127 -16.70 4.05 -18.00
CA PRO A 127 -16.08 5.31 -17.56
C PRO A 127 -16.90 6.10 -16.53
N SER A 128 -18.18 5.76 -16.36
CA SER A 128 -19.06 6.35 -15.34
C SER A 128 -19.02 5.62 -14.00
N SER A 129 -18.32 4.49 -13.91
CA SER A 129 -18.14 3.75 -12.66
C SER A 129 -16.93 4.26 -11.91
N VAL A 130 -16.94 4.10 -10.60
CA VAL A 130 -15.77 4.42 -9.77
C VAL A 130 -14.72 3.33 -9.96
N HIS A 131 -13.48 3.71 -10.26
CA HIS A 131 -12.34 2.82 -10.40
C HIS A 131 -11.35 3.07 -9.27
N VAL A 132 -11.10 2.04 -8.48
CA VAL A 132 -10.17 2.07 -7.35
C VAL A 132 -9.02 1.11 -7.67
N HIS A 133 -7.77 1.55 -7.59
CA HIS A 133 -6.60 0.68 -7.68
C HIS A 133 -6.20 0.20 -6.29
N ASP A 134 -6.14 -1.11 -6.10
CA ASP A 134 -5.54 -1.76 -4.95
C ASP A 134 -4.19 -2.37 -5.38
N PRO A 135 -3.09 -1.60 -5.36
CA PRO A 135 -1.76 -2.06 -5.74
C PRO A 135 -1.26 -3.12 -4.74
N VAL A 136 -1.60 -4.37 -5.03
CA VAL A 136 -1.00 -5.53 -4.36
C VAL A 136 0.27 -5.87 -5.13
N ASP A 137 1.42 -5.81 -4.45
CA ASP A 137 2.74 -6.13 -4.98
C ASP A 137 3.26 -5.19 -6.09
N ILE A 138 2.44 -4.39 -6.78
CA ILE A 138 2.88 -3.52 -7.88
C ILE A 138 2.05 -2.25 -7.90
N PHE A 139 2.73 -1.10 -7.88
CA PHE A 139 2.14 0.20 -8.14
C PHE A 139 2.89 0.84 -9.30
N ARG A 140 2.14 1.33 -10.28
CA ARG A 140 2.67 2.11 -11.40
C ARG A 140 2.01 3.46 -11.34
N VAL A 141 2.80 4.52 -11.16
CA VAL A 141 2.28 5.90 -11.14
C VAL A 141 1.49 6.23 -12.42
N SER A 142 1.88 5.61 -13.55
CA SER A 142 1.20 5.74 -14.83
C SER A 142 -0.24 5.23 -14.86
N SER A 143 -0.68 4.43 -13.87
CA SER A 143 -2.08 4.00 -13.77
C SER A 143 -2.96 5.00 -12.99
N ALA A 144 -2.38 5.96 -12.27
CA ALA A 144 -3.15 6.93 -11.50
C ALA A 144 -4.13 7.78 -12.32
N PRO A 145 -3.82 8.21 -13.57
CA PRO A 145 -4.79 8.91 -14.42
C PRO A 145 -6.01 8.07 -14.82
N LEU A 146 -5.98 6.75 -14.64
CA LEU A 146 -7.04 5.82 -15.06
C LEU A 146 -8.03 5.48 -13.94
N VAL A 147 -7.78 5.93 -12.72
CA VAL A 147 -8.54 5.53 -11.53
C VAL A 147 -8.89 6.76 -10.69
N ASP A 148 -9.98 6.67 -9.95
CA ASP A 148 -10.45 7.73 -9.05
C ASP A 148 -9.75 7.68 -7.69
N ALA A 149 -9.25 6.50 -7.32
CA ALA A 149 -8.62 6.29 -6.02
C ALA A 149 -7.56 5.21 -6.05
N VAL A 150 -6.63 5.28 -5.10
CA VAL A 150 -5.70 4.19 -4.78
C VAL A 150 -5.81 3.81 -3.31
N LEU A 151 -5.76 2.50 -3.04
CA LEU A 151 -5.74 1.92 -1.70
C LEU A 151 -4.29 1.56 -1.34
N VAL A 152 -3.78 2.14 -0.26
CA VAL A 152 -2.45 1.79 0.25
C VAL A 152 -2.52 1.05 1.57
N GLN A 153 -1.52 0.21 1.82
CA GLN A 153 -1.46 -0.66 2.99
C GLN A 153 -0.90 0.04 4.22
N THR A 154 -0.01 1.02 4.05
CA THR A 154 0.68 1.70 5.16
C THR A 154 0.39 3.19 5.15
N SER A 155 0.45 3.81 6.34
CA SER A 155 0.37 5.27 6.47
C SER A 155 1.55 5.98 5.82
N LEU A 156 2.73 5.36 5.80
CA LEU A 156 3.92 5.85 5.10
C LEU A 156 3.71 5.87 3.58
N ALA A 157 3.22 4.78 2.98
CA ALA A 157 2.89 4.75 1.55
C ALA A 157 1.84 5.81 1.19
N ARG A 158 0.88 6.09 2.10
CA ARG A 158 -0.06 7.20 1.92
C ARG A 158 0.66 8.55 1.90
N ALA A 159 1.52 8.82 2.87
CA ALA A 159 2.27 10.08 2.93
C ALA A 159 3.13 10.28 1.67
N ASP A 160 3.87 9.25 1.27
CA ASP A 160 4.70 9.27 0.07
C ASP A 160 3.89 9.59 -1.19
N LEU A 161 2.72 8.96 -1.35
CA LEU A 161 1.84 9.23 -2.49
C LEU A 161 1.26 10.63 -2.50
N LEU A 162 0.92 11.15 -1.32
CA LEU A 162 0.40 12.51 -1.18
C LEU A 162 1.45 13.57 -1.49
N GLU A 163 2.74 13.22 -1.45
CA GLU A 163 3.87 14.10 -1.76
C GLU A 163 4.46 13.82 -3.16
N HIS A 164 4.07 12.72 -3.81
CA HIS A 164 4.66 12.28 -5.08
C HIS A 164 4.42 13.28 -6.23
N PRO A 165 5.48 13.87 -6.85
CA PRO A 165 5.32 15.01 -7.77
C PRO A 165 4.42 14.73 -8.98
N PRO A 166 4.55 13.60 -9.71
CA PRO A 166 3.61 13.22 -10.78
C PRO A 166 2.13 13.12 -10.39
N LEU A 167 1.81 12.93 -9.11
CA LEU A 167 0.43 12.80 -8.64
C LEU A 167 -0.15 14.12 -8.13
N GLN A 168 0.69 15.11 -7.84
CA GLN A 168 0.26 16.43 -7.36
C GLN A 168 -0.82 17.07 -8.24
N PRO A 169 -0.73 17.04 -9.59
CA PRO A 169 -1.78 17.62 -10.43
C PRO A 169 -3.13 16.90 -10.26
N LEU A 170 -3.11 15.57 -10.13
CA LEU A 170 -4.32 14.76 -9.95
C LEU A 170 -4.94 15.01 -8.57
N LEU A 171 -4.12 14.98 -7.52
CA LEU A 171 -4.54 15.23 -6.13
C LEU A 171 -5.17 16.61 -5.96
N ARG A 172 -4.55 17.66 -6.53
CA ARG A 172 -5.09 19.03 -6.48
C ARG A 172 -6.37 19.20 -7.29
N SER A 173 -6.58 18.37 -8.31
CA SER A 173 -7.80 18.39 -9.11
C SER A 173 -8.99 17.68 -8.43
N GLU A 174 -8.77 17.05 -7.27
CA GLU A 174 -9.77 16.23 -6.55
C GLU A 174 -10.33 15.05 -7.36
N ARG A 175 -9.77 14.77 -8.55
CA ARG A 175 -10.12 13.62 -9.39
C ARG A 175 -9.46 12.31 -8.96
N PHE A 176 -8.52 12.40 -8.02
CA PHE A 176 -7.75 11.26 -7.54
C PHE A 176 -7.57 11.36 -6.02
N SER A 177 -7.84 10.27 -5.31
CA SER A 177 -7.65 10.20 -3.86
C SER A 177 -6.75 9.04 -3.44
N VAL A 178 -6.05 9.23 -2.32
CA VAL A 178 -5.20 8.19 -1.70
C VAL A 178 -5.81 7.80 -0.36
N HIS A 179 -6.30 6.58 -0.29
CA HIS A 179 -6.90 6.01 0.91
C HIS A 179 -5.98 4.97 1.53
N TRP A 180 -5.71 5.12 2.82
CA TRP A 180 -5.04 4.09 3.59
C TRP A 180 -6.07 3.08 4.09
N LEU A 181 -5.85 1.81 3.79
CA LEU A 181 -6.58 0.71 4.42
C LEU A 181 -5.80 0.27 5.66
N PRO A 182 -6.37 0.41 6.87
CA PRO A 182 -5.72 0.00 8.11
C PRO A 182 -5.80 -1.53 8.30
N ILE A 183 -5.53 -2.30 7.25
CA ILE A 183 -5.36 -3.77 7.31
C ILE A 183 -3.97 -4.14 7.85
N HIS A 184 -3.06 -3.16 7.89
CA HIS A 184 -1.72 -3.29 8.44
C HIS A 184 -1.59 -2.25 9.54
N HIS A 185 -1.66 -2.74 10.77
CA HIS A 185 -1.66 -1.88 11.95
C HIS A 185 -0.31 -1.18 12.05
N SER A 186 -0.31 0.15 12.12
CA SER A 186 0.78 0.89 12.75
C SER A 186 0.61 0.70 14.25
N ASN A 187 1.33 -0.26 14.88
CA ASN A 187 1.39 -0.50 16.33
C ASN A 187 0.20 0.01 17.17
N THR A 188 -1.03 -0.32 16.80
CA THR A 188 -2.22 0.29 17.42
C THR A 188 -2.40 -0.11 18.88
N HIS A 189 -1.68 -1.16 19.30
CA HIS A 189 -1.70 -1.71 20.64
C HIS A 189 -0.64 -1.08 21.56
N GLY A 190 0.20 -0.18 21.04
CA GLY A 190 1.30 0.43 21.80
C GLY A 190 2.30 -0.60 22.32
N LEU A 191 2.42 -1.75 21.65
CA LEU A 191 3.40 -2.77 21.98
C LEU A 191 4.78 -2.20 21.64
N ARG A 192 5.48 -1.69 22.65
CA ARG A 192 6.81 -1.14 22.49
C ARG A 192 7.81 -2.10 23.11
N ILE A 193 8.77 -2.50 22.30
CA ILE A 193 10.00 -3.09 22.81
C ILE A 193 10.83 -1.96 23.38
N ASP A 194 11.39 -2.17 24.56
CA ASP A 194 12.35 -1.25 25.15
C ASP A 194 13.71 -1.44 24.44
N PRO A 195 14.12 -0.51 23.56
CA PRO A 195 15.37 -0.65 22.80
C PRO A 195 16.61 -0.58 23.70
N GLU A 196 16.45 -0.11 24.95
CA GLU A 196 17.54 0.01 25.94
C GLU A 196 17.89 -1.33 26.58
N GLN A 197 16.99 -2.31 26.55
CA GLN A 197 17.28 -3.63 27.07
C GLN A 197 18.36 -4.32 26.24
N PRO A 198 19.25 -5.10 26.88
CA PRO A 198 20.11 -6.04 26.18
C PRO A 198 19.27 -6.97 25.30
N VAL A 199 19.74 -7.22 24.08
CA VAL A 199 19.08 -8.16 23.17
C VAL A 199 19.29 -9.57 23.71
N THR A 200 18.22 -10.25 24.11
CA THR A 200 18.27 -11.65 24.57
C THR A 200 17.62 -12.61 23.59
N ARG A 201 16.85 -12.12 22.60
CA ARG A 201 16.19 -12.95 21.59
C ARG A 201 16.24 -12.29 20.22
N VAL A 202 16.71 -13.05 19.24
CA VAL A 202 16.72 -12.70 17.82
C VAL A 202 15.81 -13.70 17.12
N GLY A 203 14.86 -13.26 16.30
CA GLY A 203 13.92 -14.21 15.71
C GLY A 203 13.40 -13.87 14.32
N VAL A 204 12.91 -14.92 13.66
CA VAL A 204 12.30 -14.84 12.33
C VAL A 204 10.81 -15.19 12.42
N HIS A 205 9.98 -14.54 11.61
CA HIS A 205 8.54 -14.79 11.56
C HIS A 205 8.13 -15.33 10.18
N THR A 206 8.04 -16.66 10.05
CA THR A 206 7.77 -17.34 8.78
C THR A 206 7.07 -18.69 8.99
N VAL A 207 6.19 -19.05 8.06
CA VAL A 207 5.49 -20.34 8.02
C VAL A 207 6.40 -21.48 7.52
N HIS A 208 7.43 -21.15 6.75
CA HIS A 208 8.42 -22.11 6.29
C HIS A 208 9.70 -21.94 7.10
N GLN A 209 10.31 -23.04 7.50
CA GLN A 209 11.64 -23.03 8.09
C GLN A 209 12.65 -22.59 7.02
N ASP A 210 13.19 -21.38 7.19
CA ASP A 210 14.23 -20.83 6.32
C ASP A 210 15.59 -21.29 6.85
N VAL A 211 15.98 -22.50 6.46
CA VAL A 211 17.16 -23.19 7.00
C VAL A 211 18.44 -22.39 6.75
N GLU A 212 18.50 -21.62 5.66
CA GLU A 212 19.64 -20.76 5.33
C GLU A 212 19.71 -19.54 6.25
N LEU A 213 18.58 -18.85 6.48
CA LEU A 213 18.51 -17.70 7.41
C LEU A 213 18.84 -18.14 8.84
N GLU A 214 18.27 -19.27 9.24
CA GLU A 214 18.49 -19.90 10.54
C GLU A 214 19.97 -20.23 10.74
N ALA A 215 20.59 -20.97 9.81
CA ALA A 215 22.00 -21.32 9.89
C ALA A 215 22.91 -20.08 9.93
N LEU A 216 22.59 -19.04 9.14
CA LEU A 216 23.34 -17.79 9.13
C LEU A 216 23.28 -17.08 10.48
N ILE A 217 22.09 -16.88 11.04
CA ILE A 217 21.92 -16.18 12.32
C ILE A 217 22.54 -16.99 13.46
N SER A 218 22.28 -18.29 13.52
CA SER A 218 22.89 -19.18 14.51
C SER A 218 24.41 -19.13 14.46
N GLY A 219 25.02 -19.21 13.27
CA GLY A 219 26.47 -19.14 13.10
C GLY A 219 27.08 -17.79 13.51
N ILE A 220 26.34 -16.68 13.36
CA ILE A 220 26.77 -15.38 13.88
C ILE A 220 26.75 -15.39 15.41
N LEU A 221 25.64 -15.84 16.02
CA LEU A 221 25.47 -15.87 17.48
C LEU A 221 26.51 -16.77 18.16
N GLU A 222 26.76 -17.98 17.64
CA GLU A 222 27.78 -18.91 18.15
C GLU A 222 29.19 -18.32 18.07
N SER A 223 29.50 -17.59 16.99
CA SER A 223 30.83 -16.98 16.85
C SER A 223 31.09 -15.87 17.88
N LEU A 224 30.05 -15.16 18.34
CA LEU A 224 30.17 -14.13 19.37
C LEU A 224 30.53 -14.73 20.73
N GLU A 225 30.06 -15.94 21.04
CA GLU A 225 30.43 -16.68 22.25
C GLU A 225 31.93 -17.04 22.27
N SER A 226 32.48 -17.38 21.11
CA SER A 226 33.86 -17.87 21.01
C SER A 226 34.94 -16.79 21.26
N VAL A 227 34.63 -15.52 20.97
CA VAL A 227 35.58 -14.40 21.09
C VAL A 227 35.86 -14.03 22.54
N GLU A 228 34.91 -14.25 23.46
CA GLU A 228 35.07 -13.91 24.87
C GLU A 228 35.88 -14.95 25.68
N GLY A 229 36.17 -16.12 25.08
CA GLY A 229 36.70 -17.29 25.78
C GLY A 229 38.21 -17.51 25.73
N SER A 230 39.00 -16.71 25.01
CA SER A 230 40.45 -16.94 24.85
C SER A 230 41.31 -15.93 25.61
N PRO A 231 41.68 -16.20 26.88
CA PRO A 231 42.65 -15.40 27.62
C PRO A 231 44.07 -15.72 27.14
N SER A 232 44.46 -15.21 25.97
CA SER A 232 45.84 -15.30 25.49
C SER A 232 46.64 -14.07 25.95
N GLY A 233 47.03 -14.06 27.23
CA GLY A 233 47.94 -13.03 27.74
C GLY A 233 48.17 -13.10 29.24
N GLU A 234 49.30 -13.69 29.64
CA GLU A 234 49.78 -13.82 31.03
C GLU A 234 50.05 -12.48 31.76
N GLY A 235 49.63 -11.34 31.22
CA GLY A 235 49.90 -9.99 31.78
C GLY A 235 48.66 -9.16 32.16
N ALA A 236 47.43 -9.61 31.91
CA ALA A 236 46.21 -8.81 32.12
C ALA A 236 45.44 -9.15 33.43
N ALA A 237 46.01 -9.99 34.29
CA ALA A 237 45.33 -10.56 35.46
C ALA A 237 45.01 -9.53 36.57
N GLU A 238 45.78 -8.44 36.70
CA GLU A 238 45.60 -7.48 37.79
C GLU A 238 44.67 -6.29 37.46
N GLN A 239 44.57 -5.86 36.20
CA GLN A 239 43.64 -4.77 35.83
C GLN A 239 42.20 -5.24 35.61
N GLN A 240 41.97 -6.51 35.25
CA GLN A 240 40.62 -7.07 35.12
C GLN A 240 39.94 -7.38 36.46
N GLN A 241 40.66 -7.45 37.57
CA GLN A 241 40.07 -7.83 38.86
C GLN A 241 39.24 -6.71 39.51
N GLN A 242 39.44 -5.44 39.11
CA GLN A 242 38.63 -4.31 39.60
C GLN A 242 37.39 -4.00 38.74
N GLN A 243 37.35 -4.37 37.45
CA GLN A 243 36.15 -4.22 36.61
C GLN A 243 35.15 -5.39 36.74
N ARG A 244 35.54 -6.51 37.36
CA ARG A 244 34.72 -7.72 37.54
C ARG A 244 33.63 -7.67 38.61
N ARG A 245 33.31 -6.52 39.23
CA ARG A 245 32.35 -6.46 40.35
C ARG A 245 30.87 -6.42 39.97
N GLN A 246 30.51 -6.46 38.69
CA GLN A 246 29.19 -6.91 38.28
C GLN A 246 29.32 -7.80 37.04
N PRO A 247 29.34 -9.14 37.21
CA PRO A 247 29.17 -10.03 36.08
C PRO A 247 27.69 -9.96 35.66
N GLN A 248 27.33 -8.95 34.88
CA GLN A 248 26.28 -9.15 33.90
C GLN A 248 26.87 -10.16 32.92
N GLN A 249 26.62 -11.45 33.17
CA GLN A 249 26.84 -12.47 32.16
C GLN A 249 26.05 -12.00 30.94
N GLN A 250 26.74 -11.49 29.92
CA GLN A 250 26.14 -11.23 28.62
C GLN A 250 25.69 -12.60 28.12
N GLN A 251 24.40 -12.88 28.33
CA GLN A 251 23.79 -14.08 27.79
C GLN A 251 23.75 -13.91 26.28
N THR A 252 24.29 -14.88 25.56
CA THR A 252 24.13 -14.97 24.12
C THR A 252 22.64 -14.92 23.79
N PRO A 253 22.22 -14.05 22.85
CA PRO A 253 20.84 -14.01 22.42
C PRO A 253 20.38 -15.39 21.92
N GLU A 254 19.19 -15.82 22.32
CA GLU A 254 18.51 -17.01 21.80
C GLU A 254 18.00 -16.74 20.38
N PHE A 255 18.20 -17.69 19.45
CA PHE A 255 17.50 -17.67 18.16
C PHE A 255 16.10 -18.27 18.28
N VAL A 256 15.08 -17.56 17.79
CA VAL A 256 13.67 -17.98 17.88
C VAL A 256 12.99 -17.97 16.51
N HIS A 257 12.52 -19.13 16.05
CA HIS A 257 11.65 -19.22 14.88
C HIS A 257 10.17 -19.16 15.28
N LEU A 258 9.51 -18.03 14.97
CA LEU A 258 8.07 -17.86 15.15
C LEU A 258 7.32 -18.37 13.91
N ASP A 259 6.59 -19.48 14.09
CA ASP A 259 5.81 -20.14 13.05
C ASP A 259 4.30 -20.00 13.31
N PRO A 260 3.59 -19.11 12.57
CA PRO A 260 2.15 -18.95 12.69
C PRO A 260 1.35 -20.21 12.38
N SER A 261 1.90 -21.15 11.61
CA SER A 261 1.20 -22.39 11.31
C SER A 261 1.06 -23.29 12.52
N LYS A 262 2.05 -23.28 13.42
CA LYS A 262 1.96 -23.91 14.72
C LYS A 262 1.03 -23.14 15.66
N LEU A 263 1.12 -21.81 15.66
CA LEU A 263 0.27 -20.96 16.52
C LEU A 263 -1.23 -21.10 16.18
N PHE A 264 -1.56 -21.24 14.90
CA PHE A 264 -2.93 -21.40 14.42
C PHE A 264 -3.14 -22.72 13.68
N GLU A 265 -2.61 -23.83 14.22
CA GLU A 265 -2.77 -25.17 13.62
C GLU A 265 -4.25 -25.49 13.36
N TRP A 266 -5.12 -25.10 14.30
CA TRP A 266 -6.58 -25.23 14.21
C TRP A 266 -7.23 -24.42 13.06
N ALA A 267 -6.51 -23.45 12.48
CA ALA A 267 -6.93 -22.67 11.33
C ALA A 267 -6.06 -22.93 10.09
N GLU A 268 -5.35 -24.07 10.03
CA GLU A 268 -4.39 -24.39 8.96
C GLU A 268 -3.33 -23.29 8.79
N GLY A 269 -2.92 -22.65 9.88
CA GLY A 269 -1.98 -21.53 9.90
C GLY A 269 -2.52 -20.21 9.35
N LYS A 270 -3.82 -20.11 9.07
CA LYS A 270 -4.45 -18.90 8.52
C LYS A 270 -4.74 -17.90 9.63
N VAL A 271 -4.20 -16.70 9.48
CA VAL A 271 -4.57 -15.50 10.25
C VAL A 271 -5.71 -14.81 9.50
N ALA A 272 -6.92 -14.93 10.03
CA ALA A 272 -8.15 -14.48 9.38
C ALA A 272 -9.06 -13.62 10.27
N SER A 273 -8.74 -13.49 11.57
CA SER A 273 -9.47 -12.62 12.50
C SER A 273 -8.55 -11.62 13.21
N PRO A 274 -9.10 -10.49 13.69
CA PRO A 274 -8.35 -9.54 14.51
C PRO A 274 -7.66 -10.19 15.72
N GLN A 275 -8.32 -11.12 16.41
CA GLN A 275 -7.74 -11.81 17.57
C GLN A 275 -6.55 -12.69 17.20
N GLN A 276 -6.57 -13.31 16.02
CA GLN A 276 -5.41 -14.06 15.52
C GLN A 276 -4.26 -13.11 15.16
N THR A 277 -4.56 -11.94 14.58
CA THR A 277 -3.57 -10.89 14.35
C THR A 277 -2.94 -10.41 15.66
N ASP A 278 -3.76 -10.19 16.70
CA ASP A 278 -3.29 -9.80 18.04
C ASP A 278 -2.34 -10.85 18.63
N ALA A 279 -2.67 -12.13 18.50
CA ALA A 279 -1.82 -13.22 18.96
C ALA A 279 -0.47 -13.27 18.22
N VAL A 280 -0.45 -13.00 16.91
CA VAL A 280 0.80 -12.82 16.15
C VAL A 280 1.61 -11.65 16.72
N TYR A 281 0.98 -10.50 16.95
CA TYR A 281 1.68 -9.32 17.46
C TYR A 281 2.24 -9.51 18.87
N GLN A 282 1.51 -10.20 19.75
CA GLN A 282 2.03 -10.58 21.07
C GLN A 282 3.25 -11.49 20.95
N GLN A 283 3.24 -12.43 20.01
CA GLN A 283 4.38 -13.32 19.77
C GLN A 283 5.59 -12.53 19.23
N LEU A 284 5.38 -11.62 18.28
CA LEU A 284 6.44 -10.78 17.71
C LEU A 284 7.04 -9.82 18.74
N ALA A 285 6.22 -9.30 19.65
CA ALA A 285 6.67 -8.43 20.74
C ALA A 285 7.57 -9.15 21.77
N THR A 286 7.74 -10.48 21.66
CA THR A 286 8.73 -11.23 22.45
C THR A 286 10.14 -11.17 21.88
N LEU A 287 10.31 -10.64 20.66
CA LEU A 287 11.61 -10.45 20.02
C LEU A 287 12.18 -9.08 20.39
N GLN A 288 13.49 -8.95 20.56
CA GLN A 288 14.17 -7.64 20.62
C GLN A 288 14.90 -7.29 19.33
N THR A 289 15.11 -8.28 18.45
CA THR A 289 15.57 -8.08 17.09
C THR A 289 14.90 -9.11 16.19
N GLY A 290 14.39 -8.64 15.06
CA GLY A 290 13.73 -9.46 14.06
C GLY A 290 14.64 -9.68 12.86
N ALA A 291 14.48 -10.78 12.15
CA ALA A 291 15.05 -10.96 10.82
C ALA A 291 13.96 -11.45 9.86
N VAL A 292 13.92 -10.89 8.66
CA VAL A 292 12.98 -11.30 7.61
C VAL A 292 13.68 -11.40 6.28
N ARG A 293 13.58 -12.57 5.64
CA ARG A 293 13.87 -12.71 4.21
C ARG A 293 12.76 -12.06 3.38
N GLN A 294 13.11 -11.06 2.60
CA GLN A 294 12.22 -10.43 1.65
C GLN A 294 12.33 -11.15 0.30
N SER A 295 11.50 -12.16 0.10
CA SER A 295 11.40 -12.87 -1.18
C SER A 295 10.48 -12.13 -2.16
N GLY A 296 10.88 -12.02 -3.43
CA GLY A 296 9.93 -11.79 -4.53
C GLY A 296 9.66 -10.34 -4.93
N CYS A 297 10.59 -9.43 -4.70
CA CYS A 297 10.47 -8.07 -5.21
C CYS A 297 11.35 -7.83 -6.44
N MET A 298 10.77 -7.87 -7.65
CA MET A 298 11.46 -7.49 -8.90
C MET A 298 11.58 -5.97 -9.09
N SER A 299 11.57 -5.18 -8.03
CA SER A 299 11.56 -3.70 -8.11
C SER A 299 12.47 -3.11 -7.03
N ASP A 300 12.69 -1.79 -7.09
CA ASP A 300 13.55 -1.05 -6.15
C ASP A 300 13.28 -1.39 -4.67
N TRP A 301 14.34 -1.65 -3.90
CA TRP A 301 14.34 -1.88 -2.46
C TRP A 301 13.46 -0.88 -1.68
N TRP A 302 13.50 0.41 -2.04
CA TRP A 302 12.66 1.44 -1.41
C TRP A 302 11.17 1.17 -1.64
N PHE A 303 10.81 0.77 -2.86
CA PHE A 303 9.45 0.36 -3.19
C PHE A 303 9.08 -0.90 -2.41
N CYS A 304 9.98 -1.88 -2.32
CA CYS A 304 9.72 -3.11 -1.60
C CYS A 304 9.57 -2.91 -0.09
N SER A 305 10.35 -2.03 0.52
CA SER A 305 10.32 -1.79 1.97
C SER A 305 9.13 -0.93 2.41
N ARG A 306 8.59 -0.06 1.55
CA ARG A 306 7.45 0.82 1.86
C ARG A 306 6.09 0.34 1.31
N TRP A 307 6.11 -0.39 0.18
CA TRP A 307 4.91 -0.76 -0.59
C TRP A 307 4.70 -2.26 -0.75
N LYS A 308 5.77 -3.06 -0.73
CA LYS A 308 5.70 -4.53 -0.70
C LYS A 308 6.34 -5.10 0.54
N THR A 309 6.25 -4.35 1.64
CA THR A 309 6.75 -4.79 2.92
C THR A 309 6.06 -6.12 3.15
N GLY A 310 6.79 -7.24 3.04
CA GLY A 310 6.16 -8.55 3.16
C GLY A 310 5.37 -8.54 4.45
N GLN A 311 4.18 -9.15 4.50
CA GLN A 311 3.34 -9.13 5.71
C GLN A 311 4.15 -9.39 6.99
N ARG A 312 5.19 -10.21 6.89
CA ARG A 312 6.19 -10.50 7.92
C ARG A 312 6.96 -9.27 8.40
N LEU A 313 7.55 -8.49 7.49
CA LEU A 313 8.25 -7.25 7.81
C LEU A 313 7.26 -6.23 8.39
N VAL A 314 6.09 -6.03 7.76
CA VAL A 314 5.04 -5.15 8.31
C VAL A 314 4.68 -5.52 9.73
N ASN A 315 4.54 -6.81 10.02
CA ASN A 315 4.18 -7.25 11.36
C ASN A 315 5.29 -6.96 12.38
N LEU A 316 6.57 -7.13 12.03
CA LEU A 316 7.68 -6.77 12.92
C LEU A 316 7.80 -5.26 13.13
N LEU A 317 7.72 -4.48 12.06
CA LEU A 317 7.68 -3.02 12.11
C LEU A 317 6.48 -2.53 12.95
N SER A 318 5.34 -3.21 12.84
CA SER A 318 4.12 -2.86 13.58
C SER A 318 4.24 -3.06 15.09
N VAL A 319 5.25 -3.75 15.60
CA VAL A 319 5.50 -3.86 17.05
C VAL A 319 6.80 -3.17 17.46
N GLY A 320 7.42 -2.42 16.54
CA GLY A 320 8.67 -1.70 16.78
C GLY A 320 9.85 -2.63 17.06
N VAL A 321 9.86 -3.84 16.48
CA VAL A 321 11.02 -4.74 16.54
C VAL A 321 12.07 -4.23 15.55
N PRO A 322 13.29 -3.86 15.99
CA PRO A 322 14.41 -3.62 15.10
C PRO A 322 14.61 -4.80 14.15
N THR A 323 14.40 -4.59 12.85
CA THR A 323 14.35 -5.68 11.88
C THR A 323 15.52 -5.66 10.90
N LEU A 324 16.26 -6.76 10.86
CA LEU A 324 17.21 -7.08 9.81
C LEU A 324 16.44 -7.61 8.60
N VAL A 325 16.53 -6.90 7.47
CA VAL A 325 15.81 -7.30 6.25
C VAL A 325 16.78 -7.93 5.27
N TRP A 326 16.65 -9.24 5.09
CA TRP A 326 17.49 -10.03 4.20
C TRP A 326 16.91 -10.05 2.79
N GLY A 327 17.52 -9.33 1.86
CA GLY A 327 17.21 -9.42 0.44
C GLY A 327 17.92 -10.62 -0.19
N ASP A 328 17.18 -11.67 -0.54
CA ASP A 328 17.74 -12.78 -1.30
C ASP A 328 18.04 -12.33 -2.73
N ALA A 329 19.32 -12.40 -3.11
CA ALA A 329 19.85 -12.07 -4.43
C ALA A 329 19.56 -13.14 -5.51
N GLN A 330 18.59 -14.05 -5.31
CA GLN A 330 18.15 -15.03 -6.30
C GLN A 330 16.69 -14.91 -6.77
N GLY A 331 16.17 -13.69 -6.83
CA GLY A 331 15.32 -13.31 -7.96
C GLY A 331 16.23 -12.72 -9.04
N HIS A 332 16.42 -13.39 -10.18
CA HIS A 332 17.32 -12.91 -11.24
C HIS A 332 17.21 -11.39 -11.50
N GLN A 333 18.36 -10.71 -11.46
CA GLN A 333 18.64 -9.31 -11.84
C GLN A 333 18.42 -8.20 -10.78
N ASP A 334 19.48 -7.40 -10.64
CA ASP A 334 19.54 -5.97 -10.30
C ASP A 334 19.61 -5.52 -8.83
N VAL A 335 20.83 -5.63 -8.25
CA VAL A 335 21.47 -4.42 -7.71
C VAL A 335 22.41 -3.87 -8.80
N VAL A 336 21.83 -3.20 -9.79
CA VAL A 336 22.55 -2.27 -10.68
C VAL A 336 21.84 -0.93 -10.57
N GLN A 337 22.52 0.01 -9.91
CA GLN A 337 22.24 1.45 -9.86
C GLN A 337 20.77 1.86 -9.57
N GLY A 338 20.48 2.06 -8.29
CA GLY A 338 19.38 2.95 -7.90
C GLY A 338 19.67 4.38 -8.34
N LEU A 339 18.94 4.86 -9.35
CA LEU A 339 18.73 6.28 -9.61
C LEU A 339 17.22 6.53 -9.58
N TRP A 340 16.75 7.02 -8.44
CA TRP A 340 15.54 7.83 -8.33
C TRP A 340 15.96 9.28 -7.95
N PRO A 341 15.41 10.35 -8.55
CA PRO A 341 14.33 10.36 -9.55
C PRO A 341 14.75 9.65 -10.84
N PRO A 342 13.78 9.17 -11.66
CA PRO A 342 14.15 8.55 -12.92
C PRO A 342 15.00 9.57 -13.69
N PRO A 343 16.08 9.16 -14.38
CA PRO A 343 16.72 10.08 -15.29
C PRO A 343 15.64 10.58 -16.25
N GLU A 344 15.59 11.89 -16.45
CA GLU A 344 14.65 12.61 -17.32
C GLU A 344 14.86 12.26 -18.81
N GLU A 345 15.13 11.00 -19.15
CA GLU A 345 15.67 10.55 -20.44
C GLU A 345 14.93 9.37 -21.08
N GLU A 346 13.71 9.04 -20.67
CA GLU A 346 12.82 8.26 -21.56
C GLU A 346 12.12 9.12 -22.62
N GLU A 347 12.10 10.46 -22.47
CA GLU A 347 11.68 11.36 -23.56
C GLU A 347 12.85 12.04 -24.29
N ALA A 348 14.02 12.19 -23.66
CA ALA A 348 15.17 12.89 -24.28
C ALA A 348 16.16 12.00 -25.05
N SER A 349 16.07 10.66 -24.92
CA SER A 349 16.93 9.72 -25.67
C SER A 349 16.60 9.61 -27.18
N LEU A 350 15.67 10.44 -27.67
CA LEU A 350 15.48 10.66 -29.11
C LEU A 350 16.11 11.95 -29.66
N SER A 351 16.77 12.83 -28.88
CA SER A 351 17.33 14.02 -29.55
C SER A 351 18.56 14.77 -29.05
N ASN A 352 19.07 14.74 -27.81
CA ASN A 352 20.30 15.52 -27.52
C ASN A 352 20.97 15.22 -26.17
N ARG A 353 22.17 14.62 -26.20
CA ARG A 353 23.10 14.58 -25.07
C ARG A 353 24.37 15.36 -25.41
N ASN A 354 24.62 16.45 -24.67
CA ASN A 354 25.96 17.03 -24.47
C ASN A 354 26.07 17.69 -23.08
N ASN A 355 26.84 17.03 -22.22
CA ASN A 355 27.80 17.50 -21.20
C ASN A 355 27.41 18.40 -19.98
N ASN A 356 27.61 17.79 -18.80
CA ASN A 356 28.41 18.28 -17.65
C ASN A 356 27.78 19.15 -16.55
N GLN A 357 26.64 18.75 -15.98
CA GLN A 357 26.33 19.11 -14.58
C GLN A 357 25.73 17.91 -13.82
N GLU A 358 26.52 17.34 -12.92
CA GLU A 358 26.07 16.35 -11.92
C GLU A 358 25.20 17.05 -10.88
N GLY A 359 23.88 16.89 -10.96
CA GLY A 359 22.94 17.30 -9.93
C GLY A 359 22.93 16.30 -8.77
N GLN A 360 23.13 16.79 -7.54
CA GLN A 360 22.94 16.01 -6.32
C GLN A 360 21.46 15.63 -6.17
N ALA A 361 21.17 14.33 -6.15
CA ALA A 361 19.84 13.81 -5.84
C ALA A 361 19.41 14.17 -4.41
N PRO A 362 18.11 14.44 -4.15
CA PRO A 362 17.59 14.63 -2.81
C PRO A 362 17.94 13.39 -1.96
N GLY A 363 18.51 13.65 -0.79
CA GLY A 363 19.38 12.71 -0.06
C GLY A 363 18.76 11.36 0.28
N ARG A 364 19.63 10.35 0.33
CA ARG A 364 19.46 8.98 0.87
C ARG A 364 19.05 8.91 2.35
N SER A 365 18.47 9.96 2.91
CA SER A 365 18.40 10.22 4.35
C SER A 365 17.11 9.72 5.00
N HIS A 366 16.75 8.45 4.84
CA HIS A 366 15.57 7.93 5.55
C HIS A 366 15.77 6.62 6.31
N TYR A 367 16.89 5.91 6.14
CA TYR A 367 17.18 4.70 6.91
C TYR A 367 18.68 4.58 7.24
N PRO A 368 19.05 4.11 8.44
CA PRO A 368 20.44 3.78 8.73
C PRO A 368 20.94 2.69 7.77
N GLU A 369 22.03 2.94 7.05
CA GLU A 369 22.62 1.98 6.10
C GLU A 369 22.96 0.62 6.76
N GLN A 370 23.15 0.64 8.08
CA GLN A 370 23.44 -0.53 8.92
C GLN A 370 22.25 -1.51 9.04
N LEU A 371 21.03 -1.11 8.67
CA LEU A 371 19.82 -1.94 8.75
C LEU A 371 19.46 -2.62 7.42
N VAL A 372 20.13 -2.25 6.32
CA VAL A 372 19.95 -2.86 4.99
C VAL A 372 21.06 -3.87 4.77
N VAL A 373 20.71 -5.16 4.66
CA VAL A 373 21.72 -6.24 4.64
C VAL A 373 21.68 -7.11 3.39
N SER A 374 22.88 -7.51 2.98
CA SER A 374 23.15 -8.64 2.10
C SER A 374 23.81 -9.76 2.92
N ASP A 375 24.03 -10.92 2.30
CA ASP A 375 24.76 -12.05 2.92
C ASP A 375 26.11 -11.61 3.50
N SER A 376 26.83 -10.74 2.81
CA SER A 376 28.14 -10.25 3.24
C SER A 376 28.08 -9.26 4.40
N THR A 377 26.95 -8.58 4.63
CA THR A 377 26.80 -7.55 5.67
C THR A 377 25.90 -7.96 6.83
N ALA A 378 25.21 -9.11 6.71
CA ALA A 378 24.29 -9.63 7.73
C ALA A 378 24.94 -9.77 9.11
N ARG A 379 26.19 -10.26 9.15
CA ARG A 379 26.98 -10.35 10.40
C ARG A 379 27.18 -8.99 11.05
N SER A 380 27.79 -8.04 10.34
CA SER A 380 28.10 -6.72 10.89
C SER A 380 26.85 -5.94 11.31
N ALA A 381 25.74 -6.12 10.59
CA ALA A 381 24.47 -5.51 10.94
C ALA A 381 23.83 -6.12 12.18
N LEU A 382 23.87 -7.46 12.30
CA LEU A 382 23.39 -8.12 13.51
C LEU A 382 24.25 -7.72 14.71
N GLU A 383 25.58 -7.74 14.57
CA GLU A 383 26.51 -7.27 15.60
C GLU A 383 26.24 -5.80 16.01
N ALA A 384 25.97 -4.92 15.04
CA ALA A 384 25.58 -3.55 15.30
C ALA A 384 24.24 -3.49 16.07
N LEU A 385 23.22 -4.24 15.67
CA LEU A 385 21.94 -4.28 16.38
C LEU A 385 22.05 -4.84 17.79
N LEU A 386 22.92 -5.82 18.03
CA LEU A 386 23.16 -6.39 19.36
C LEU A 386 23.89 -5.41 20.28
N SER A 387 24.89 -4.70 19.75
CA SER A 387 25.80 -3.87 20.57
C SER A 387 25.43 -2.38 20.64
N ASN A 388 24.66 -1.86 19.69
CA ASN A 388 24.39 -0.42 19.55
C ASN A 388 22.96 -0.06 19.97
N THR A 389 22.79 0.32 21.25
CA THR A 389 21.52 0.79 21.79
C THR A 389 20.96 2.00 21.04
N SER A 390 21.79 2.95 20.62
CA SER A 390 21.32 4.13 19.88
C SER A 390 20.76 3.77 18.50
N LEU A 391 21.36 2.80 17.81
CA LEU A 391 20.83 2.28 16.54
C LEU A 391 19.47 1.62 16.73
N ARG A 392 19.28 0.83 17.80
CA ARG A 392 17.97 0.23 18.13
C ARG A 392 16.92 1.28 18.48
N GLN A 393 17.30 2.31 19.23
CA GLN A 393 16.41 3.43 19.56
C GLN A 393 15.97 4.18 18.29
N GLU A 394 16.91 4.45 17.38
CA GLU A 394 16.62 5.08 16.10
C GLU A 394 15.71 4.21 15.23
N ALA A 395 16.00 2.90 15.13
CA ALA A 395 15.17 1.96 14.39
C ALA A 395 13.74 1.93 14.95
N ALA A 396 13.58 1.72 16.26
CA ALA A 396 12.29 1.71 16.93
C ALA A 396 11.51 3.04 16.75
N ALA A 397 12.21 4.19 16.82
CA ALA A 397 11.60 5.50 16.60
C ALA A 397 11.12 5.72 15.16
N GLN A 398 11.80 5.10 14.19
CA GLN A 398 11.43 5.12 12.77
C GLN A 398 10.45 4.00 12.39
N GLY A 399 10.10 3.11 13.32
CA GLY A 399 9.25 1.95 13.08
C GLY A 399 9.93 0.88 12.23
N LEU A 400 11.25 0.71 12.42
CA LEU A 400 12.17 -0.23 11.76
C LEU A 400 12.52 -1.42 12.62
#